data_AF-A0A4U7L157-F1
#
_entry.id   AF-A0A4U7L157-F1
#
_cell.length_a   1.000
_cell.length_b   1.000
_cell.length_c   1.000
_cell.angle_alpha   90.00
_cell.angle_beta   90.00
_cell.angle_gamma   90.00
#
_symmetry.space_group_name_H-M   'P 1'
#
loop_
_entity.id
_entity.type
_entity.pdbx_description
1 polymer ?
#
loop_
_entity_poly.entity_id
_entity_poly.type
_entity_poly.pdbx_seq_one_letter_code
_entity_poly.pdbx_strand_id
1 'polypeptide(L)'
;MSAATRTAPTPAAAAPAAAPAATAASAIAKASTTDAQSDLDRAALEALELDSDVITSVRLDGLALTKIVKHCRDAHPASASGALLGMDLGGTLEVSNVFALPNPGRSNSERDEEEDRSSRNATKYTSDMVRLLRDVNADANPVGLYQGCFLGAFLSSSVVDSLAAIAGLIERDGASGRGKGVLIVHDLAQSAQGNTSVKAYRLSPSFVEAHKKGKFHTQSLIDHKLTFANILIEIPVSLRNTALLDAFLSSISTPNAPGPSIVQPSTSDLLRNPPTAALGPSYTSLNLALEPVLASSLESTLEIMDEHAAEAGNVGFQARQLAREKAKAEAYLARKKAENAAREAQGLAPLPVEDVNRLFKIPAEPSRLEATLLLGQIDSSARRLAETAALGVVQLNAAKTGAV
;
A
#
# COMPACT_ATOMS: atom_id res chain seq x y z
N MET A 1 38.51 -76.36 -56.16
CA MET A 1 38.59 -75.54 -57.39
C MET A 1 37.73 -74.31 -57.15
N SER A 2 38.37 -73.21 -56.73
CA SER A 2 38.59 -71.99 -57.54
C SER A 2 37.30 -71.17 -57.65
N ALA A 3 37.11 -70.12 -56.84
CA ALA A 3 37.52 -68.72 -57.12
C ALA A 3 36.85 -68.17 -58.39
N ALA A 4 36.27 -66.99 -58.49
CA ALA A 4 36.01 -65.86 -57.60
C ALA A 4 35.18 -64.89 -58.47
N THR A 5 34.17 -64.20 -57.93
CA THR A 5 33.76 -62.90 -58.49
C THR A 5 33.12 -62.05 -57.41
N ARG A 6 33.60 -60.81 -57.30
CA ARG A 6 33.36 -59.81 -56.25
C ARG A 6 32.60 -58.62 -56.88
N THR A 7 31.71 -58.02 -56.07
CA THR A 7 31.31 -56.58 -55.97
C THR A 7 30.58 -55.88 -57.15
N ALA A 8 29.32 -55.36 -57.08
CA ALA A 8 28.59 -54.35 -56.24
C ALA A 8 28.52 -52.93 -56.90
N PRO A 9 27.68 -51.92 -56.50
CA PRO A 9 26.40 -51.84 -55.73
C PRO A 9 25.30 -50.90 -56.34
N THR A 10 24.04 -50.84 -55.84
CA THR A 10 23.40 -49.75 -55.01
C THR A 10 21.84 -49.82 -55.12
N PRO A 11 21.02 -49.11 -54.30
CA PRO A 11 20.67 -49.39 -52.91
C PRO A 11 19.15 -49.64 -52.67
N ALA A 12 18.82 -50.32 -51.57
CA ALA A 12 17.47 -50.64 -51.14
C ALA A 12 16.96 -49.64 -50.08
N ALA A 13 15.71 -49.19 -50.24
CA ALA A 13 14.91 -48.57 -49.18
C ALA A 13 14.05 -49.66 -48.52
N ALA A 14 14.16 -49.78 -47.20
CA ALA A 14 13.44 -50.77 -46.40
C ALA A 14 12.36 -50.10 -45.55
N ALA A 15 11.14 -50.62 -45.66
CA ALA A 15 10.06 -50.50 -44.70
C ALA A 15 9.52 -51.91 -44.42
N PRO A 16 9.24 -52.26 -43.16
CA PRO A 16 8.24 -53.28 -42.84
C PRO A 16 7.22 -52.67 -41.85
N ALA A 17 5.91 -52.88 -41.91
CA ALA A 17 5.06 -54.07 -41.99
C ALA A 17 4.13 -54.06 -40.74
N ALA A 18 2.91 -54.55 -40.89
CA ALA A 18 1.76 -54.23 -40.05
C ALA A 18 1.37 -55.30 -39.00
N ALA A 19 0.76 -54.82 -37.90
CA ALA A 19 -0.34 -55.39 -37.06
C ALA A 19 -0.05 -56.60 -36.12
N PRO A 20 -0.90 -56.95 -35.10
CA PRO A 20 -2.06 -56.27 -34.46
C PRO A 20 -2.08 -56.31 -32.88
N ALA A 21 -3.17 -55.77 -32.32
CA ALA A 21 -3.59 -55.55 -30.91
C ALA A 21 -3.29 -56.59 -29.81
N ALA A 22 -2.92 -56.08 -28.62
CA ALA A 22 -3.17 -56.71 -27.31
C ALA A 22 -3.33 -55.65 -26.20
N THR A 23 -4.25 -55.94 -25.29
CA THR A 23 -4.72 -55.19 -24.12
C THR A 23 -3.63 -54.75 -23.13
N ALA A 24 -3.65 -53.48 -22.70
CA ALA A 24 -2.99 -53.02 -21.48
C ALA A 24 -3.86 -51.99 -20.75
N ALA A 25 -4.72 -52.50 -19.87
CA ALA A 25 -5.36 -51.72 -18.82
C ALA A 25 -4.36 -51.46 -17.68
N SER A 26 -4.47 -50.27 -17.09
CA SER A 26 -4.02 -49.92 -15.73
C SER A 26 -2.53 -50.02 -15.41
N ALA A 27 -1.78 -48.96 -15.71
CA ALA A 27 -0.62 -48.56 -14.92
C ALA A 27 -0.57 -47.02 -14.84
N ILE A 28 -1.54 -46.43 -14.14
CA ILE A 28 -1.36 -45.08 -13.59
C ILE A 28 -0.37 -45.24 -12.45
N ALA A 29 0.87 -44.86 -12.71
CA ALA A 29 1.89 -44.70 -11.67
C ALA A 29 1.34 -43.71 -10.62
N LYS A 30 1.06 -44.21 -9.42
CA LYS A 30 0.95 -43.39 -8.22
C LYS A 30 2.30 -42.72 -7.99
N ALA A 31 2.48 -41.54 -8.58
CA ALA A 31 3.49 -40.61 -8.13
C ALA A 31 3.16 -40.22 -6.68
N SER A 32 4.17 -40.26 -5.83
CA SER A 32 4.18 -39.91 -4.41
C SER A 32 3.73 -38.46 -4.17
N THR A 33 2.43 -38.22 -4.08
CA THR A 33 1.87 -36.90 -3.74
C THR A 33 1.68 -36.70 -2.23
N THR A 34 1.62 -37.79 -1.45
CA THR A 34 1.36 -37.71 -0.01
C THR A 34 2.52 -37.17 0.81
N ASP A 35 3.76 -37.59 0.52
CA ASP A 35 4.93 -37.19 1.33
C ASP A 35 5.30 -35.72 1.09
N ALA A 36 5.19 -35.24 -0.15
CA ALA A 36 5.45 -33.84 -0.50
C ALA A 36 4.39 -32.87 0.06
N GLN A 37 3.12 -33.29 0.17
CA GLN A 37 2.09 -32.49 0.82
C GLN A 37 2.32 -32.40 2.33
N SER A 38 2.71 -33.50 3.00
CA SER A 38 3.00 -33.47 4.44
C SER A 38 4.24 -32.62 4.78
N ASP A 39 5.24 -32.57 3.91
CA ASP A 39 6.44 -31.73 4.12
C ASP A 39 6.12 -30.24 3.93
N LEU A 40 5.26 -29.90 2.97
CA LEU A 40 4.76 -28.53 2.77
C LEU A 40 3.86 -28.08 3.92
N ASP A 41 2.96 -28.96 4.39
CA ASP A 41 2.09 -28.68 5.53
C ASP A 41 2.90 -28.50 6.82
N ARG A 42 3.96 -29.30 7.01
CA ARG A 42 4.91 -29.16 8.12
C ARG A 42 5.72 -27.86 8.03
N ALA A 43 6.20 -27.49 6.85
CA ALA A 43 6.91 -26.22 6.65
C ALA A 43 5.99 -25.01 6.84
N ALA A 44 4.71 -25.11 6.46
CA ALA A 44 3.71 -24.08 6.71
C ALA A 44 3.38 -23.95 8.20
N LEU A 45 3.29 -25.07 8.93
CA LEU A 45 3.16 -25.09 10.40
C LEU A 45 4.38 -24.48 11.10
N GLU A 46 5.59 -24.82 10.66
CA GLU A 46 6.83 -24.22 11.20
C GLU A 46 6.91 -22.71 10.91
N ALA A 47 6.43 -22.26 9.75
CA ALA A 47 6.33 -20.83 9.40
C ALA A 47 5.23 -20.08 10.19
N LEU A 48 4.17 -20.77 10.62
CA LEU A 48 3.15 -20.23 11.54
C LEU A 48 3.68 -20.12 12.98
N GLU A 49 4.64 -20.96 13.36
CA GLU A 49 5.30 -20.92 14.69
C GLU A 49 6.42 -19.88 14.77
N LEU A 50 6.95 -19.44 13.62
CA LEU A 50 7.92 -18.34 13.51
C LEU A 50 7.20 -16.99 13.55
N ASP A 51 6.72 -16.59 14.73
CA ASP A 51 6.26 -15.22 14.95
C ASP A 51 7.45 -14.26 14.80
N SER A 52 7.54 -13.60 13.65
CA SER A 52 8.50 -12.52 13.48
C SER A 52 7.95 -11.23 14.08
N ASP A 53 8.81 -10.46 14.75
CA ASP A 53 8.42 -9.17 15.34
C ASP A 53 8.12 -8.11 14.26
N VAL A 54 8.61 -8.29 13.03
CA VAL A 54 8.62 -7.28 11.97
C VAL A 54 8.22 -7.85 10.61
N ILE A 55 7.21 -7.24 9.99
CA ILE A 55 6.80 -7.56 8.61
C ILE A 55 7.84 -7.02 7.62
N THR A 56 8.38 -7.92 6.80
CA THR A 56 9.42 -7.64 5.81
C THR A 56 8.91 -7.62 4.37
N SER A 57 7.80 -8.32 4.11
CA SER A 57 7.18 -8.41 2.78
C SER A 57 5.67 -8.56 2.90
N VAL A 58 4.93 -8.10 1.90
CA VAL A 58 3.47 -8.25 1.83
C VAL A 58 3.14 -9.11 0.61
N ARG A 59 2.36 -10.17 0.84
CA ARG A 59 1.84 -11.03 -0.21
C ARG A 59 0.35 -10.76 -0.37
N LEU A 60 -0.03 -10.20 -1.51
CA LEU A 60 -1.41 -9.82 -1.79
C LEU A 60 -2.05 -10.88 -2.68
N ASP A 61 -3.27 -11.33 -2.33
CA ASP A 61 -4.06 -12.20 -3.21
C ASP A 61 -4.72 -11.41 -4.35
N GLY A 62 -4.88 -12.06 -5.50
CA GLY A 62 -5.53 -11.47 -6.69
C GLY A 62 -6.97 -11.02 -6.44
N LEU A 63 -7.71 -11.74 -5.58
CA LEU A 63 -9.07 -11.35 -5.19
C LEU A 63 -9.08 -10.05 -4.37
N ALA A 64 -8.19 -9.93 -3.39
CA ALA A 64 -8.02 -8.74 -2.57
C ALA A 64 -7.67 -7.53 -3.45
N LEU A 65 -6.69 -7.67 -4.34
CA LEU A 65 -6.30 -6.62 -5.28
C LEU A 65 -7.48 -6.15 -6.14
N THR A 66 -8.24 -7.08 -6.74
CA THR A 66 -9.36 -6.75 -7.60
C THR A 66 -10.46 -5.99 -6.85
N LYS A 67 -10.73 -6.34 -5.59
CA LYS A 67 -11.67 -5.63 -4.72
C LYS A 67 -11.21 -4.20 -4.41
N ILE A 68 -9.92 -4.02 -4.12
CA ILE A 68 -9.33 -2.68 -3.88
C ILE A 68 -9.52 -1.81 -5.12
N VAL A 69 -9.10 -2.31 -6.30
CA VAL A 69 -9.20 -1.58 -7.57
C VAL A 69 -10.65 -1.22 -7.88
N LYS A 70 -11.58 -2.17 -7.73
CA LYS A 70 -13.01 -1.93 -7.93
C LYS A 70 -13.54 -0.85 -6.99
N HIS A 71 -13.27 -0.96 -5.69
CA HIS A 71 -13.76 0.01 -4.70
C HIS A 71 -13.23 1.41 -4.99
N CYS A 72 -11.93 1.51 -5.27
CA CYS A 72 -11.28 2.75 -5.62
C CYS A 72 -11.95 3.40 -6.84
N ARG A 73 -12.15 2.64 -7.92
CA ARG A 73 -12.80 3.11 -9.14
C ARG A 73 -14.25 3.56 -8.92
N ASP A 74 -15.04 2.79 -8.15
CA ASP A 74 -16.45 3.08 -7.89
C ASP A 74 -16.66 4.28 -6.95
N ALA A 75 -15.69 4.56 -6.08
CA ALA A 75 -15.75 5.66 -5.13
C ALA A 75 -15.25 7.00 -5.70
N HIS A 76 -14.52 7.00 -6.82
CA HIS A 76 -13.99 8.20 -7.47
C HIS A 76 -15.12 9.20 -7.78
N PRO A 77 -14.98 10.50 -7.43
CA PRO A 77 -13.75 11.21 -7.04
C PRO A 77 -13.37 11.18 -5.55
N ALA A 78 -14.15 10.54 -4.68
CA ALA A 78 -13.83 10.47 -3.25
C ALA A 78 -12.76 9.42 -2.93
N SER A 79 -11.98 9.65 -1.87
CA SER A 79 -11.01 8.67 -1.38
C SER A 79 -11.71 7.43 -0.82
N ALA A 80 -11.29 6.26 -1.30
CA ALA A 80 -11.83 4.97 -0.89
C ALA A 80 -10.93 4.36 0.18
N SER A 81 -11.43 4.03 1.37
CA SER A 81 -10.66 3.35 2.41
C SER A 81 -11.32 2.05 2.84
N GLY A 82 -10.53 1.12 3.37
CA GLY A 82 -11.06 -0.13 3.88
C GLY A 82 -10.07 -0.90 4.73
N ALA A 83 -10.53 -2.01 5.30
CA ALA A 83 -9.73 -2.88 6.15
C ALA A 83 -9.14 -4.05 5.36
N LEU A 84 -7.91 -4.43 5.71
CA LEU A 84 -7.20 -5.59 5.20
C LEU A 84 -7.37 -6.77 6.15
N LEU A 85 -7.62 -7.94 5.59
CA LEU A 85 -7.72 -9.20 6.31
C LEU A 85 -6.63 -10.14 5.86
N GLY A 86 -6.02 -10.84 6.82
CA GLY A 86 -4.88 -11.69 6.52
C GLY A 86 -4.20 -12.28 7.75
N MET A 87 -3.07 -12.94 7.51
CA MET A 87 -2.23 -13.50 8.57
C MET A 87 -0.75 -13.28 8.29
N ASP A 88 0.03 -13.22 9.35
CA ASP A 88 1.49 -13.12 9.28
C ASP A 88 2.09 -14.54 9.27
N LEU A 89 2.96 -14.81 8.29
CA LEU A 89 3.69 -16.06 8.14
C LEU A 89 5.19 -15.74 8.13
N GLY A 90 5.88 -15.90 9.26
CA GLY A 90 7.34 -15.73 9.30
C GLY A 90 7.85 -14.35 8.86
N GLY A 91 7.03 -13.29 8.94
CA GLY A 91 7.40 -11.94 8.50
C GLY A 91 6.97 -11.60 7.07
N THR A 92 6.27 -12.51 6.39
CA THR A 92 5.49 -12.20 5.19
C THR A 92 4.02 -12.09 5.55
N LEU A 93 3.45 -10.89 5.39
CA LEU A 93 2.03 -10.67 5.63
C LEU A 93 1.22 -11.15 4.42
N GLU A 94 0.44 -12.22 4.58
CA GLU A 94 -0.49 -12.68 3.55
C GLU A 94 -1.84 -11.97 3.71
N VAL A 95 -2.19 -11.15 2.72
CA VAL A 95 -3.48 -10.46 2.65
C VAL A 95 -4.42 -11.27 1.76
N SER A 96 -5.36 -11.97 2.39
CA SER A 96 -6.30 -12.89 1.76
C SER A 96 -7.55 -12.17 1.23
N ASN A 97 -8.05 -11.18 1.99
CA ASN A 97 -9.31 -10.53 1.69
C ASN A 97 -9.34 -9.08 2.16
N VAL A 98 -10.29 -8.30 1.64
CA VAL A 98 -10.50 -6.90 2.00
C VAL A 98 -11.99 -6.57 2.00
N PHE A 99 -12.36 -5.56 2.79
CA PHE A 99 -13.68 -4.95 2.69
C PHE A 99 -13.60 -3.43 2.87
N ALA A 100 -14.52 -2.74 2.20
CA ALA A 100 -14.61 -1.29 2.23
C ALA A 100 -15.14 -0.81 3.59
N LEU A 101 -14.53 0.25 4.12
CA LEU A 101 -15.09 0.99 5.24
C LEU A 101 -16.07 2.04 4.71
N PRO A 102 -17.19 2.27 5.40
CA PRO A 102 -18.12 3.31 5.01
C PRO A 102 -17.42 4.67 5.07
N ASN A 103 -17.44 5.40 3.95
CA ASN A 103 -16.79 6.69 3.86
C ASN A 103 -17.58 7.71 4.71
N PRO A 104 -16.96 8.40 5.69
CA PRO A 104 -17.66 9.40 6.49
C PRO A 104 -18.24 10.54 5.66
N GLY A 105 -17.64 10.86 4.51
CA GLY A 105 -18.04 11.97 3.64
C GLY A 105 -19.36 11.79 2.87
N ARG A 106 -20.07 10.67 3.03
CA ARG A 106 -21.41 10.46 2.44
C ARG A 106 -22.56 10.90 3.36
N SER A 107 -22.28 11.22 4.62
CA SER A 107 -23.26 11.84 5.52
C SER A 107 -23.08 13.35 5.48
N ASN A 108 -24.16 14.07 5.20
CA ASN A 108 -24.18 15.51 5.04
C ASN A 108 -24.49 16.14 6.42
N SER A 109 -23.49 16.38 7.28
CA SER A 109 -23.64 17.20 8.50
C SER A 109 -22.29 17.57 9.16
N GLU A 110 -22.22 18.79 9.67
CA GLU A 110 -21.37 19.38 10.74
C GLU A 110 -20.02 18.72 11.12
N ARG A 111 -18.92 19.44 10.86
CA ARG A 111 -17.54 18.91 10.72
C ARG A 111 -16.68 18.68 11.98
N ASP A 112 -17.05 19.12 13.18
CA ASP A 112 -16.08 19.13 14.30
C ASP A 112 -16.37 18.12 15.43
N GLU A 113 -17.56 17.50 15.51
CA GLU A 113 -17.83 16.41 16.47
C GLU A 113 -17.97 15.00 15.83
N GLU A 114 -17.76 14.90 14.52
CA GLU A 114 -18.00 13.68 13.75
C GLU A 114 -16.79 12.74 13.69
N GLU A 115 -15.55 13.20 13.82
CA GLU A 115 -14.36 12.35 13.66
C GLU A 115 -14.28 11.23 14.71
N ASP A 116 -14.53 11.56 15.99
CA ASP A 116 -14.56 10.58 17.08
C ASP A 116 -15.77 9.63 17.02
N ARG A 117 -16.90 10.08 16.45
CA ARG A 117 -18.09 9.24 16.24
C ARG A 117 -17.89 8.33 15.03
N SER A 118 -17.25 8.83 13.97
CA SER A 118 -16.91 8.11 12.75
C SER A 118 -15.93 6.97 13.04
N SER A 119 -14.85 7.24 13.79
CA SER A 119 -13.87 6.20 14.20
C SER A 119 -14.52 5.09 15.03
N ARG A 120 -15.41 5.45 15.98
CA ARG A 120 -16.18 4.46 16.76
C ARG A 120 -17.16 3.67 15.89
N ASN A 121 -17.82 4.30 14.94
CA ASN A 121 -18.73 3.63 14.01
C ASN A 121 -17.96 2.69 13.05
N ALA A 122 -16.79 3.10 12.58
CA ALA A 122 -15.91 2.28 11.76
C ALA A 122 -15.41 1.05 12.53
N THR A 123 -15.07 1.21 13.81
CA THR A 123 -14.65 0.09 14.67
C THR A 123 -15.79 -0.91 14.90
N LYS A 124 -17.00 -0.43 15.16
CA LYS A 124 -18.20 -1.29 15.29
C LYS A 124 -18.48 -2.03 13.98
N TYR A 125 -18.49 -1.31 12.86
CA TYR A 125 -18.70 -1.89 11.53
C TYR A 125 -17.65 -2.97 11.22
N THR A 126 -16.38 -2.71 11.54
CA THR A 126 -15.28 -3.68 11.38
C THR A 126 -15.54 -4.92 12.21
N SER A 127 -15.93 -4.77 13.49
CA SER A 127 -16.24 -5.91 14.38
C SER A 127 -17.41 -6.75 13.87
N ASP A 128 -18.48 -6.10 13.40
CA ASP A 128 -19.65 -6.78 12.85
C ASP A 128 -19.32 -7.52 11.55
N MET A 129 -18.53 -6.88 10.67
CA MET A 129 -18.09 -7.50 9.41
C MET A 129 -17.15 -8.68 9.65
N VAL A 130 -16.22 -8.56 10.60
CA VAL A 130 -15.34 -9.67 11.02
C VAL A 130 -16.16 -10.84 11.54
N ARG A 131 -17.22 -10.59 12.32
CA ARG A 131 -18.14 -11.65 12.78
C ARG A 131 -18.85 -12.34 11.60
N LEU A 132 -19.40 -11.58 10.65
CA LEU A 132 -20.07 -12.14 9.47
C LEU A 132 -19.11 -12.96 8.60
N LEU A 133 -17.85 -12.55 8.49
CA LEU A 133 -16.83 -13.29 7.75
C LEU A 133 -16.45 -14.60 8.44
N ARG A 134 -16.40 -14.62 9.78
CA ARG A 134 -16.23 -15.85 10.56
C ARG A 134 -17.39 -16.82 10.33
N ASP A 135 -18.63 -16.33 10.23
CA ASP A 135 -19.81 -17.17 9.96
C ASP A 135 -19.75 -17.85 8.57
N VAL A 136 -19.04 -17.25 7.61
CA VAL A 136 -18.83 -17.78 6.24
C VAL A 136 -17.53 -18.59 6.13
N ASN A 137 -16.84 -18.85 7.24
CA ASN A 137 -15.51 -19.50 7.28
C ASN A 137 -14.46 -18.79 6.40
N ALA A 138 -14.60 -17.46 6.23
CA ALA A 138 -13.57 -16.64 5.61
C ALA A 138 -12.56 -16.17 6.66
N ASP A 139 -11.35 -15.84 6.20
CA ASP A 139 -10.35 -15.22 7.05
C ASP A 139 -10.87 -13.87 7.59
N ALA A 140 -10.71 -13.68 8.89
CA ALA A 140 -11.35 -12.63 9.66
C ALA A 140 -10.37 -11.94 10.63
N ASN A 141 -9.07 -11.99 10.32
CA ASN A 141 -8.05 -11.34 11.12
C ASN A 141 -7.65 -9.98 10.50
N PRO A 142 -7.95 -8.83 11.14
CA PRO A 142 -7.64 -7.50 10.62
C PRO A 142 -6.13 -7.18 10.77
N VAL A 143 -5.45 -6.98 9.66
CA VAL A 143 -3.99 -6.77 9.61
C VAL A 143 -3.57 -5.36 9.21
N GLY A 144 -4.50 -4.56 8.68
CA GLY A 144 -4.15 -3.24 8.17
C GLY A 144 -5.30 -2.50 7.48
N LEU A 145 -4.93 -1.46 6.73
CA LEU A 145 -5.85 -0.63 5.95
C LEU A 145 -5.40 -0.56 4.51
N TYR A 146 -6.35 -0.35 3.61
CA TYR A 146 -6.04 0.14 2.27
C TYR A 146 -6.66 1.50 2.03
N GLN A 147 -6.02 2.27 1.16
CA GLN A 147 -6.50 3.56 0.73
C GLN A 147 -6.28 3.75 -0.77
N GLY A 148 -7.35 4.15 -1.45
CA GLY A 148 -7.31 4.71 -2.78
C GLY A 148 -6.83 6.15 -2.72
N CYS A 149 -5.86 6.49 -3.55
CA CYS A 149 -5.43 7.85 -3.78
C CYS A 149 -5.55 8.22 -5.26
N PHE A 150 -5.64 9.52 -5.52
CA PHE A 150 -5.60 10.09 -6.85
C PHE A 150 -4.36 10.98 -6.91
N LEU A 151 -3.49 10.75 -7.89
CA LEU A 151 -2.28 11.56 -8.09
C LEU A 151 -1.25 11.53 -6.95
N GLY A 152 -1.37 10.60 -6.00
CA GLY A 152 -0.35 10.36 -4.96
C GLY A 152 -0.55 11.15 -3.67
N ALA A 153 -1.63 11.93 -3.55
CA ALA A 153 -2.02 12.55 -2.29
C ALA A 153 -2.66 11.48 -1.36
N PHE A 154 -1.87 10.90 -0.44
CA PHE A 154 -2.38 9.91 0.52
C PHE A 154 -1.95 10.11 1.97
N LEU A 155 -0.90 10.91 2.23
CA LEU A 155 -0.30 11.06 3.57
C LEU A 155 -1.03 12.11 4.40
N SER A 156 -2.18 11.79 5.01
CA SER A 156 -2.82 12.70 5.97
C SER A 156 -2.53 12.30 7.42
N SER A 157 -2.71 13.25 8.35
CA SER A 157 -2.68 12.98 9.80
C SER A 157 -3.68 11.88 10.17
N SER A 158 -4.90 11.95 9.63
CA SER A 158 -5.95 10.95 9.85
C SER A 158 -5.58 9.53 9.43
N VAL A 159 -4.85 9.37 8.32
CA VAL A 159 -4.38 8.05 7.85
C VAL A 159 -3.31 7.49 8.78
N VAL A 160 -2.39 8.34 9.20
CA VAL A 160 -1.31 7.96 10.13
C VAL A 160 -1.89 7.58 11.49
N ASP A 161 -2.88 8.32 12.00
CA ASP A 161 -3.57 8.02 13.25
C ASP A 161 -4.38 6.72 13.16
N SER A 162 -5.08 6.50 12.05
CA SER A 162 -5.83 5.25 11.81
C SER A 162 -4.90 4.04 11.74
N LEU A 163 -3.75 4.18 11.07
CA LEU A 163 -2.73 3.13 10.99
C LEU A 163 -2.08 2.85 12.35
N ALA A 164 -1.81 3.90 13.13
CA ALA A 164 -1.27 3.78 14.49
C ALA A 164 -2.28 3.12 15.44
N ALA A 165 -3.58 3.43 15.30
CA ALA A 165 -4.64 2.81 16.09
C ALA A 165 -4.75 1.30 15.82
N ILE A 166 -4.65 0.88 14.56
CA ILE A 166 -4.68 -0.54 14.18
C ILE A 166 -3.40 -1.25 14.60
N ALA A 167 -2.24 -0.62 14.43
CA ALA A 167 -0.99 -1.16 14.95
C ALA A 167 -1.07 -1.39 16.48
N GLY A 168 -1.67 -0.46 17.23
CA GLY A 168 -1.91 -0.62 18.67
C GLY A 168 -3.00 -1.63 19.03
N LEU A 169 -3.94 -1.95 18.14
CA LEU A 169 -4.90 -3.04 18.32
C LEU A 169 -4.22 -4.40 18.15
N ILE A 170 -3.41 -4.56 17.09
CA ILE A 170 -2.68 -5.80 16.81
C ILE A 170 -1.67 -6.10 17.92
N GLU A 171 -0.97 -5.08 18.45
CA GLU A 171 -0.08 -5.22 19.60
C GLU A 171 -0.80 -5.69 20.88
N ARG A 172 -2.09 -5.35 21.05
CA ARG A 172 -2.88 -5.74 22.24
C ARG A 172 -3.42 -7.16 22.17
N ASP A 173 -3.65 -7.69 20.98
CA ASP A 173 -4.28 -9.01 20.76
C ASP A 173 -3.29 -10.18 20.95
N GLY A 174 -2.09 -9.93 21.49
CA GLY A 174 -1.14 -10.97 21.87
C GLY A 174 -0.25 -11.48 20.75
N ALA A 175 -0.37 -10.96 19.53
CA ALA A 175 0.62 -11.16 18.47
C ALA A 175 1.89 -10.37 18.84
N SER A 176 2.95 -11.07 19.25
CA SER A 176 4.24 -10.49 19.64
C SER A 176 4.89 -9.77 18.45
N GLY A 177 4.53 -8.51 18.21
CA GLY A 177 5.25 -7.68 17.25
C GLY A 177 4.79 -6.23 17.29
N ARG A 178 5.78 -5.33 17.34
CA ARG A 178 5.55 -3.89 17.34
C ARG A 178 5.24 -3.44 15.92
N GLY A 179 4.16 -2.66 15.74
CA GLY A 179 3.91 -1.99 14.46
C GLY A 179 3.58 -2.91 13.27
N LYS A 180 2.89 -4.05 13.49
CA LYS A 180 2.43 -4.96 12.42
C LYS A 180 1.34 -4.39 11.50
N GLY A 181 0.90 -3.15 11.72
CA GLY A 181 -0.07 -2.49 10.85
C GLY A 181 0.52 -2.14 9.49
N VAL A 182 -0.09 -2.66 8.41
CA VAL A 182 0.29 -2.36 7.03
C VAL A 182 -0.76 -1.46 6.37
N LEU A 183 -0.30 -0.47 5.62
CA LEU A 183 -1.11 0.38 4.75
C LEU A 183 -0.84 0.03 3.30
N ILE A 184 -1.86 -0.39 2.56
CA ILE A 184 -1.78 -0.58 1.11
C ILE A 184 -2.37 0.64 0.40
N VAL A 185 -1.58 1.31 -0.42
CA VAL A 185 -2.00 2.47 -1.21
C VAL A 185 -2.14 2.05 -2.66
N HIS A 186 -3.33 2.29 -3.22
CA HIS A 186 -3.60 2.09 -4.64
C HIS A 186 -3.86 3.44 -5.31
N ASP A 187 -3.14 3.71 -6.39
CA ASP A 187 -3.33 4.94 -7.16
C ASP A 187 -4.19 4.70 -8.41
N LEU A 188 -5.35 5.35 -8.44
CA LEU A 188 -6.28 5.26 -9.57
C LEU A 188 -5.71 5.88 -10.84
N ALA A 189 -4.96 6.97 -10.74
CA ALA A 189 -4.50 7.71 -11.91
C ALA A 189 -3.47 6.90 -12.71
N GLN A 190 -2.55 6.20 -12.03
CA GLN A 190 -1.66 5.24 -12.68
C GLN A 190 -2.42 4.03 -13.22
N SER A 191 -3.40 3.52 -12.47
CA SER A 191 -4.22 2.39 -12.95
C SER A 191 -5.01 2.73 -14.22
N ALA A 192 -5.47 3.98 -14.37
CA ALA A 192 -6.15 4.45 -15.57
C ALA A 192 -5.22 4.48 -16.80
N GLN A 193 -3.91 4.64 -16.60
CA GLN A 193 -2.88 4.55 -17.65
C GLN A 193 -2.49 3.11 -17.98
N GLY A 194 -3.10 2.12 -17.31
CA GLY A 194 -2.84 0.70 -17.53
C GLY A 194 -1.71 0.13 -16.67
N ASN A 195 -1.13 0.91 -15.75
CA ASN A 195 -0.19 0.41 -14.76
C ASN A 195 -0.85 0.38 -13.37
N THR A 196 -1.22 -0.80 -12.88
CA THR A 196 -1.78 -0.95 -11.54
C THR A 196 -0.70 -0.78 -10.49
N SER A 197 -0.64 0.42 -9.90
CA SER A 197 0.31 0.75 -8.84
C SER A 197 -0.26 0.42 -7.47
N VAL A 198 0.48 -0.40 -6.73
CA VAL A 198 0.14 -0.81 -5.37
C VAL A 198 1.41 -0.72 -4.55
N LYS A 199 1.40 0.12 -3.53
CA LYS A 199 2.52 0.30 -2.62
C LYS A 199 2.09 -0.08 -1.22
N ALA A 200 2.91 -0.83 -0.51
CA ALA A 200 2.66 -1.16 0.89
C ALA A 200 3.62 -0.35 1.77
N TYR A 201 3.08 0.20 2.85
CA TYR A 201 3.81 0.98 3.83
C TYR A 201 3.56 0.44 5.23
N ARG A 202 4.59 0.53 6.07
CA ARG A 202 4.45 0.41 7.52
C ARG A 202 4.95 1.67 8.20
N LEU A 203 4.47 1.89 9.42
CA LEU A 203 5.03 2.93 10.29
C LEU A 203 6.45 2.55 10.72
N SER A 204 7.34 3.53 10.74
CA SER A 204 8.65 3.35 11.33
C SER A 204 8.52 3.13 12.85
N PRO A 205 9.32 2.22 13.46
CA PRO A 205 9.33 2.02 14.91
C PRO A 205 9.57 3.31 15.70
N SER A 206 10.44 4.20 15.20
CA SER A 206 10.71 5.49 15.85
C SER A 206 9.49 6.41 15.85
N PHE A 207 8.68 6.34 14.79
CA PHE A 207 7.43 7.09 14.70
C PHE A 207 6.37 6.54 15.65
N VAL A 208 6.24 5.20 15.73
CA VAL A 208 5.31 4.55 16.68
C VAL A 208 5.62 4.94 18.12
N GLU A 209 6.90 5.01 18.50
CA GLU A 209 7.31 5.45 19.84
C GLU A 209 7.00 6.94 20.11
N ALA A 210 7.21 7.81 19.11
CA ALA A 210 6.89 9.23 19.22
C ALA A 210 5.37 9.46 19.30
N HIS A 211 4.59 8.70 18.52
CA HIS A 211 3.12 8.75 18.50
C HIS A 211 2.52 8.29 19.83
N LYS A 212 3.06 7.22 20.44
CA LYS A 212 2.68 6.77 21.79
C LYS A 212 2.90 7.84 22.87
N LYS A 213 3.88 8.72 22.70
CA LYS A 213 4.14 9.85 23.61
C LYS A 213 3.24 11.06 23.34
N GLY A 214 2.51 11.09 22.21
CA GLY A 214 1.53 12.13 21.86
C GLY A 214 2.14 13.52 21.64
N LYS A 215 3.43 13.58 21.28
CA LYS A 215 4.23 14.80 21.38
C LYS A 215 5.08 15.01 20.13
N PHE A 216 4.60 15.83 19.20
CA PHE A 216 5.27 16.15 17.92
C PHE A 216 5.83 17.58 17.87
N HIS A 217 6.49 17.98 18.94
CA HIS A 217 7.27 19.21 19.01
C HIS A 217 8.69 19.02 18.42
N THR A 218 9.39 20.14 18.18
CA THR A 218 10.72 20.16 17.54
C THR A 218 11.72 19.26 18.25
N GLN A 219 11.74 19.26 19.59
CA GLN A 219 12.65 18.40 20.36
C GLN A 219 12.34 16.91 20.18
N SER A 220 11.05 16.53 20.13
CA SER A 220 10.65 15.13 19.96
C SER A 220 11.04 14.61 18.56
N LEU A 221 10.87 15.45 17.54
CA LEU A 221 11.32 15.13 16.18
C LEU A 221 12.85 14.95 16.11
N ILE A 222 13.62 15.77 16.83
CA ILE A 222 15.08 15.69 16.90
C ILE A 222 15.52 14.42 17.65
N ASP A 223 14.94 14.16 18.82
CA ASP A 223 15.25 13.01 19.67
C ASP A 223 15.00 11.69 18.93
N HIS A 224 13.88 11.61 18.21
CA HIS A 224 13.50 10.43 17.44
C HIS A 224 14.03 10.44 15.99
N LYS A 225 14.81 11.47 15.60
CA LYS A 225 15.39 11.67 14.26
C LYS A 225 14.35 11.49 13.13
N LEU A 226 13.15 12.00 13.36
CA LEU A 226 12.03 11.87 12.42
C LEU A 226 12.18 12.89 11.29
N THR A 227 12.13 12.39 10.08
CA THR A 227 12.14 13.16 8.82
C THR A 227 11.00 12.67 7.95
N PHE A 228 10.54 13.45 6.98
CA PHE A 228 9.43 13.05 6.09
C PHE A 228 9.66 11.69 5.42
N ALA A 229 10.90 11.35 5.09
CA ALA A 229 11.28 10.07 4.48
C ALA A 229 11.26 8.87 5.44
N ASN A 230 11.37 9.10 6.76
CA ASN A 230 11.49 8.04 7.77
C ASN A 230 10.18 7.78 8.53
N ILE A 231 9.08 8.45 8.17
CA ILE A 231 7.77 8.24 8.80
C ILE A 231 7.18 6.90 8.34
N LEU A 232 7.19 6.66 7.04
CA LEU A 232 6.74 5.42 6.42
C LEU A 232 7.92 4.67 5.80
N ILE A 233 7.94 3.36 6.02
CA ILE A 233 8.88 2.44 5.38
C ILE A 233 8.11 1.66 4.32
N GLU A 234 8.55 1.74 3.07
CA GLU A 234 7.98 0.96 1.96
C GLU A 234 8.39 -0.52 2.10
N ILE A 235 7.41 -1.40 1.88
CA ILE A 235 7.58 -2.85 1.95
C ILE A 235 7.32 -3.43 0.56
N PRO A 236 8.14 -4.38 0.08
CA PRO A 236 7.88 -5.05 -1.19
C PRO A 236 6.55 -5.81 -1.17
N VAL A 237 5.77 -5.63 -2.24
CA VAL A 237 4.50 -6.32 -2.46
C VAL A 237 4.69 -7.40 -3.53
N SER A 238 4.38 -8.65 -3.19
CA SER A 238 4.32 -9.76 -4.14
C SER A 238 2.87 -10.15 -4.39
N LEU A 239 2.42 -10.18 -5.64
CA LEU A 239 1.11 -10.71 -6.00
C LEU A 239 1.19 -12.24 -6.05
N ARG A 240 0.30 -12.93 -5.33
CA ARG A 240 0.15 -14.38 -5.40
C ARG A 240 -1.27 -14.68 -5.85
N ASN A 241 -1.40 -15.57 -6.83
CA ASN A 241 -2.68 -16.14 -7.21
C ASN A 241 -2.76 -17.59 -6.74
N THR A 242 -3.98 -18.05 -6.49
CA THR A 242 -4.26 -19.47 -6.33
C THR A 242 -4.27 -20.15 -7.70
N ALA A 243 -3.93 -21.44 -7.76
CA ALA A 243 -3.92 -22.19 -9.03
C ALA A 243 -5.30 -22.20 -9.73
N LEU A 244 -6.39 -22.14 -8.95
CA LEU A 244 -7.75 -22.02 -9.48
C LEU A 244 -8.01 -20.65 -10.10
N LEU A 245 -7.51 -19.58 -9.47
CA LEU A 245 -7.62 -18.23 -10.01
C LEU A 245 -6.79 -18.10 -11.30
N ASP A 246 -5.60 -18.68 -11.36
CA ASP A 246 -4.80 -18.71 -12.59
C ASP A 246 -5.47 -19.50 -13.71
N ALA A 247 -6.07 -20.65 -13.41
CA ALA A 247 -6.87 -21.41 -14.38
C ALA A 247 -8.09 -20.62 -14.86
N PHE A 248 -8.76 -19.90 -13.97
CA PHE A 248 -9.86 -19.02 -14.30
C PHE A 248 -9.41 -17.86 -15.20
N LEU A 249 -8.32 -17.17 -14.85
CA LEU A 249 -7.73 -16.10 -15.66
C LEU A 249 -7.31 -16.60 -17.04
N SER A 250 -6.74 -17.81 -17.11
CA SER A 250 -6.43 -18.46 -18.38
C SER A 250 -7.68 -18.68 -19.22
N SER A 251 -8.78 -19.19 -18.62
CA SER A 251 -10.04 -19.44 -19.33
C SER A 251 -10.70 -18.18 -19.90
N ILE A 252 -10.62 -17.04 -19.21
CA ILE A 252 -11.19 -15.77 -19.67
C ILE A 252 -10.28 -15.03 -20.66
N SER A 253 -8.98 -15.32 -20.61
CA SER A 253 -7.98 -14.77 -21.55
C SER A 253 -7.88 -15.61 -22.84
N THR A 254 -8.27 -16.88 -22.81
CA THR A 254 -8.34 -17.68 -24.03
C THR A 254 -9.48 -17.17 -24.91
N PRO A 255 -9.24 -16.87 -26.19
CA PRO A 255 -10.30 -16.48 -27.10
C PRO A 255 -11.31 -17.62 -27.24
N ASN A 256 -12.58 -17.27 -27.37
CA ASN A 256 -13.62 -18.26 -27.60
C ASN A 256 -13.29 -19.07 -28.86
N ALA A 257 -13.40 -20.39 -28.76
CA ALA A 257 -13.22 -21.26 -29.91
C ALA A 257 -14.19 -20.82 -31.03
N PRO A 258 -13.72 -20.66 -32.28
CA PRO A 258 -14.62 -20.37 -33.39
C PRO A 258 -15.67 -21.49 -33.49
N GLY A 259 -16.89 -21.13 -33.86
CA GLY A 259 -17.96 -22.10 -34.08
C GLY A 259 -17.53 -23.19 -35.07
N PRO A 260 -18.09 -24.40 -34.98
CA PRO A 260 -17.70 -25.52 -35.84
C PRO A 260 -17.88 -25.14 -37.31
N SER A 261 -16.76 -25.04 -38.05
CA SER A 261 -16.73 -24.76 -39.48
C SER A 261 -15.95 -25.86 -40.20
N ILE A 262 -16.47 -26.30 -41.34
CA ILE A 262 -15.83 -27.30 -42.21
C ILE A 262 -14.63 -26.68 -42.96
N VAL A 263 -14.64 -25.36 -43.14
CA VAL A 263 -13.61 -24.60 -43.85
C VAL A 263 -12.79 -23.80 -42.85
N GLN A 264 -11.46 -23.89 -42.94
CA GLN A 264 -10.59 -23.05 -42.12
C GLN A 264 -10.79 -21.56 -42.49
N PRO A 265 -10.92 -20.67 -41.50
CA PRO A 265 -11.13 -19.24 -41.78
C PRO A 265 -9.91 -18.66 -42.50
N SER A 266 -10.16 -17.90 -43.56
CA SER A 266 -9.10 -17.22 -44.31
C SER A 266 -8.48 -16.10 -43.46
N THR A 267 -7.24 -15.71 -43.73
CA THR A 267 -6.57 -14.59 -43.02
C THR A 267 -7.36 -13.28 -43.11
N SER A 268 -8.02 -13.02 -44.25
CA SER A 268 -8.97 -11.91 -44.44
C SER A 268 -10.14 -11.96 -43.46
N ASP A 269 -10.69 -13.15 -43.19
CA ASP A 269 -11.84 -13.32 -42.31
C ASP A 269 -11.45 -13.19 -40.83
N LEU A 270 -10.24 -13.65 -40.46
CA LEU A 270 -9.68 -13.46 -39.12
C LEU A 270 -9.34 -12.00 -38.81
N LEU A 271 -8.96 -11.21 -39.82
CA LEU A 271 -8.75 -9.76 -39.66
C LEU A 271 -10.07 -9.00 -39.54
N ARG A 272 -11.13 -9.45 -40.21
CA ARG A 272 -12.47 -8.85 -40.11
C ARG A 272 -13.16 -9.20 -38.81
N ASN A 273 -13.01 -10.44 -38.34
CA ASN A 273 -13.58 -10.96 -37.11
C ASN A 273 -12.48 -11.60 -36.25
N PRO A 274 -11.66 -10.79 -35.56
CA PRO A 274 -10.63 -11.34 -34.69
C PRO A 274 -11.29 -12.15 -33.58
N PRO A 275 -10.69 -13.29 -33.17
CA PRO A 275 -11.22 -14.09 -32.08
C PRO A 275 -11.13 -13.28 -30.78
N THR A 276 -12.28 -12.88 -30.25
CA THR A 276 -12.38 -12.04 -29.05
C THR A 276 -12.34 -12.92 -27.80
N ALA A 277 -11.41 -12.62 -26.90
CA ALA A 277 -11.41 -13.13 -25.52
C ALA A 277 -12.17 -12.17 -24.60
N ALA A 278 -12.64 -12.65 -23.45
CA ALA A 278 -13.29 -11.78 -22.46
C ALA A 278 -12.31 -10.75 -21.87
N LEU A 279 -11.04 -11.14 -21.71
CA LEU A 279 -9.92 -10.22 -21.49
C LEU A 279 -9.14 -10.04 -22.80
N GLY A 280 -9.29 -8.88 -23.44
CA GLY A 280 -8.49 -8.50 -24.60
C GLY A 280 -7.09 -7.98 -24.23
N PRO A 281 -6.14 -7.93 -25.19
CA PRO A 281 -4.86 -7.28 -24.98
C PRO A 281 -5.05 -5.79 -24.67
N SER A 282 -4.31 -5.27 -23.67
CA SER A 282 -4.32 -3.86 -23.32
C SER A 282 -3.20 -3.11 -24.06
N TYR A 283 -3.55 -1.96 -24.65
CA TYR A 283 -2.60 -1.09 -25.35
C TYR A 283 -2.43 0.26 -24.64
N THR A 284 -2.90 0.37 -23.39
CA THR A 284 -2.90 1.63 -22.63
C THR A 284 -1.49 2.15 -22.36
N SER A 285 -0.49 1.25 -22.28
CA SER A 285 0.93 1.60 -22.16
C SER A 285 1.51 2.32 -23.38
N LEU A 286 0.82 2.28 -24.53
CA LEU A 286 1.21 2.95 -25.76
C LEU A 286 0.48 4.29 -25.96
N ASN A 287 -0.32 4.71 -24.98
CA ASN A 287 -1.06 5.96 -25.08
C ASN A 287 -0.12 7.16 -24.93
N LEU A 288 -0.05 8.00 -25.97
CA LEU A 288 0.77 9.23 -26.01
C LEU A 288 0.07 10.47 -25.41
N ALA A 289 -1.21 10.37 -25.06
CA ALA A 289 -1.98 11.50 -24.50
C ALA A 289 -1.68 11.72 -23.00
N LEU A 290 -0.46 12.16 -22.67
CA LEU A 290 -0.02 12.39 -21.27
C LEU A 290 -0.33 13.79 -20.75
N GLU A 291 -0.64 14.75 -21.62
CA GLU A 291 -0.89 16.15 -21.26
C GLU A 291 -1.90 16.37 -20.13
N PRO A 292 -3.11 15.77 -20.13
CA PRO A 292 -4.09 16.01 -19.06
C PRO A 292 -3.62 15.48 -17.70
N VAL A 293 -2.86 14.38 -17.69
CA VAL A 293 -2.32 13.81 -16.44
C VAL A 293 -1.22 14.70 -15.90
N LEU A 294 -0.31 15.19 -16.76
CA LEU A 294 0.76 16.08 -16.35
C LEU A 294 0.22 17.40 -15.81
N ALA A 295 -0.76 18.00 -16.49
CA ALA A 295 -1.42 19.22 -16.03
C ALA A 295 -2.08 19.01 -14.66
N SER A 296 -2.89 17.96 -14.51
CA SER A 296 -3.56 17.67 -13.23
C SER A 296 -2.58 17.32 -12.11
N SER A 297 -1.48 16.62 -12.42
CA SER A 297 -0.40 16.34 -11.46
C SER A 297 0.32 17.62 -11.02
N LEU A 298 0.53 18.58 -11.92
CA LEU A 298 1.12 19.88 -11.59
C LEU A 298 0.16 20.71 -10.73
N GLU A 299 -1.11 20.79 -11.10
CA GLU A 299 -2.15 21.45 -10.29
C GLU A 299 -2.19 20.88 -8.88
N SER A 300 -2.23 19.54 -8.74
CA SER A 300 -2.18 18.87 -7.44
C SER A 300 -0.90 19.18 -6.66
N THR A 301 0.27 19.26 -7.31
CA THR A 301 1.51 19.64 -6.62
C THR A 301 1.47 21.08 -6.10
N LEU A 302 0.86 22.00 -6.85
CA LEU A 302 0.70 23.40 -6.45
C LEU A 302 -0.26 23.52 -5.27
N GLU A 303 -1.37 22.79 -5.28
CA GLU A 303 -2.32 22.75 -4.16
C GLU A 303 -1.65 22.30 -2.86
N ILE A 304 -0.86 21.22 -2.91
CA ILE A 304 -0.12 20.71 -1.72
C ILE A 304 0.94 21.73 -1.27
N MET A 305 1.59 22.42 -2.19
CA MET A 305 2.55 23.47 -1.86
C MET A 305 1.89 24.67 -1.17
N ASP A 306 0.71 25.08 -1.64
CA ASP A 306 -0.06 26.16 -1.01
C ASP A 306 -0.56 25.75 0.38
N GLU A 307 -1.01 24.49 0.55
CA GLU A 307 -1.39 23.94 1.85
C GLU A 307 -0.20 23.92 2.83
N HIS A 308 0.99 23.49 2.37
CA HIS A 308 2.21 23.55 3.17
C HIS A 308 2.58 24.99 3.53
N ALA A 309 2.42 25.96 2.63
CA ALA A 309 2.70 27.37 2.90
C ALA A 309 1.72 27.95 3.93
N ALA A 310 0.43 27.60 3.85
CA ALA A 310 -0.58 27.97 4.82
C ALA A 310 -0.25 27.41 6.21
N GLU A 311 0.11 26.12 6.28
CA GLU A 311 0.45 25.47 7.55
C GLU A 311 1.76 26.01 8.14
N ALA A 312 2.77 26.32 7.31
CA ALA A 312 3.96 27.03 7.76
C ALA A 312 3.63 28.41 8.35
N GLY A 313 2.63 29.10 7.79
CA GLY A 313 2.07 30.34 8.33
C GLY A 313 1.42 30.16 9.70
N ASN A 314 0.56 29.15 9.86
CA ASN A 314 -0.13 28.81 11.11
C ASN A 314 0.86 28.49 12.22
N VAL A 315 1.81 27.60 11.95
CA VAL A 315 2.86 27.23 12.90
C VAL A 315 3.74 28.43 13.23
N GLY A 316 4.04 29.29 12.24
CA GLY A 316 4.75 30.54 12.44
C GLY A 316 4.02 31.50 13.39
N PHE A 317 2.69 31.61 13.27
CA PHE A 317 1.86 32.42 14.17
C PHE A 317 1.89 31.86 15.60
N GLN A 318 1.64 30.56 15.77
CA GLN A 318 1.66 29.89 17.07
C GLN A 318 3.03 30.00 17.75
N ALA A 319 4.12 29.85 16.99
CA ALA A 319 5.48 30.02 17.49
C ALA A 319 5.76 31.46 17.98
N ARG A 320 5.29 32.49 17.26
CA ARG A 320 5.43 33.89 17.71
C ARG A 320 4.61 34.18 18.96
N GLN A 321 3.40 33.62 19.06
CA GLN A 321 2.56 33.78 20.26
C GLN A 321 3.22 33.14 21.49
N LEU A 322 3.74 31.92 21.33
CA LEU A 322 4.49 31.23 22.37
C LEU A 322 5.75 31.99 22.77
N ALA A 323 6.51 32.54 21.82
CA ALA A 323 7.68 33.35 22.13
C ALA A 323 7.34 34.61 22.94
N ARG A 324 6.22 35.28 22.64
CA ARG A 324 5.74 36.45 23.40
C ARG A 324 5.35 36.09 24.84
N GLU A 325 4.64 34.98 25.03
CA GLU A 325 4.24 34.53 26.37
C GLU A 325 5.43 34.02 27.19
N LYS A 326 6.37 33.28 26.57
CA LYS A 326 7.64 32.90 27.22
C LYS A 326 8.45 34.14 27.62
N ALA A 327 8.57 35.15 26.76
CA ALA A 327 9.29 36.38 27.08
C ALA A 327 8.64 37.17 28.24
N LYS A 328 7.30 37.22 28.34
CA LYS A 328 6.61 37.83 29.50
C LYS A 328 6.89 37.08 30.79
N ALA A 329 6.83 35.75 30.75
CA ALA A 329 7.11 34.89 31.90
C ALA A 329 8.57 35.03 32.37
N GLU A 330 9.53 35.06 31.43
CA GLU A 330 10.95 35.27 31.71
C GLU A 330 11.22 36.67 32.27
N ALA A 331 10.58 37.72 31.73
CA ALA A 331 10.70 39.07 32.25
C ALA A 331 10.14 39.20 33.68
N TYR A 332 9.02 38.53 33.98
CA TYR A 332 8.47 38.47 35.33
C TYR A 332 9.42 37.76 36.30
N LEU A 333 9.97 36.62 35.90
CA LEU A 333 10.99 35.89 36.67
C LEU A 333 12.24 36.72 36.92
N ALA A 334 12.76 37.39 35.89
CA ALA A 334 13.95 38.24 35.99
C ALA A 334 13.71 39.40 36.97
N ARG A 335 12.54 40.04 36.90
CA ARG A 335 12.16 41.11 37.84
C ARG A 335 12.08 40.61 39.27
N LYS A 336 11.49 39.43 39.50
CA LYS A 336 11.40 38.83 40.84
C LYS A 336 12.74 38.39 41.40
N LYS A 337 13.62 37.82 40.56
CA LYS A 337 14.99 37.48 40.95
C LYS A 337 15.80 38.73 41.31
N ALA A 338 15.67 39.81 40.56
CA ALA A 338 16.32 41.09 40.89
C ALA A 338 15.78 41.69 42.20
N GLU A 339 14.46 41.60 42.44
CA GLU A 339 13.82 42.05 43.68
C GLU A 339 14.31 41.23 44.90
N ASN A 340 14.43 39.91 44.75
CA ASN A 340 14.94 39.03 45.80
C ASN A 340 16.42 39.27 46.08
N ALA A 341 17.26 39.44 45.05
CA ALA A 341 18.67 39.78 45.22
C ALA A 341 18.86 41.13 45.94
N ALA A 342 18.00 42.12 45.67
CA ALA A 342 18.02 43.39 46.39
C ALA A 342 17.63 43.25 47.87
N ARG A 343 16.66 42.36 48.19
CA ARG A 343 16.28 42.07 49.59
C ARG A 343 17.35 41.31 50.36
N GLU A 344 18.02 40.35 49.72
CA GLU A 344 19.16 39.64 50.30
C GLU A 344 20.31 40.58 50.63
N ALA A 345 20.62 41.53 49.74
CA ALA A 345 21.61 42.58 49.99
C ALA A 345 21.23 43.50 51.17
N GLN A 346 19.94 43.63 51.47
CA GLN A 346 19.40 44.38 52.61
C GLN A 346 19.21 43.51 53.87
N GLY A 347 19.57 42.22 53.83
CA GLY A 347 19.46 41.30 54.97
C GLY A 347 18.03 40.82 55.27
N LEU A 348 17.08 41.02 54.35
CA LEU A 348 15.70 40.54 54.46
C LEU A 348 15.54 39.17 53.79
N ALA A 349 14.61 38.34 54.28
CA ALA A 349 14.33 37.03 53.70
C ALA A 349 13.75 37.15 52.27
N PRO A 350 14.15 36.28 51.32
CA PRO A 350 13.68 36.34 49.93
C PRO A 350 12.19 35.96 49.84
N LEU A 351 11.47 36.60 48.90
CA LEU A 351 10.07 36.25 48.64
C LEU A 351 9.98 34.89 47.94
N PRO A 352 8.98 34.05 48.26
CA PRO A 352 8.71 32.81 47.54
C PRO A 352 8.45 33.10 46.06
N VAL A 353 9.13 32.37 45.19
CA VAL A 353 8.89 32.45 43.74
C VAL A 353 7.66 31.59 43.47
N GLU A 354 6.51 32.22 43.23
CA GLU A 354 5.30 31.49 42.80
C GLU A 354 5.55 30.79 41.46
N ASP A 355 4.94 29.62 41.27
CA ASP A 355 5.08 28.83 40.03
C ASP A 355 4.60 29.63 38.82
N VAL A 356 5.55 30.07 38.02
CA VAL A 356 5.37 30.89 36.81
C VAL A 356 4.46 30.21 35.80
N ASN A 357 4.46 28.88 35.77
CA ASN A 357 3.58 28.07 34.92
C ASN A 357 2.10 28.13 35.35
N ARG A 358 1.81 28.49 36.61
CA ARG A 358 0.46 28.67 37.12
C ARG A 358 -0.06 30.09 36.86
N LEU A 359 0.86 31.07 36.85
CA LEU A 359 0.56 32.49 36.60
C LEU A 359 0.45 32.80 35.10
N PHE A 360 1.33 32.22 34.29
CA PHE A 360 1.34 32.34 32.84
C PHE A 360 0.91 31.00 32.23
N LYS A 361 -0.28 30.98 31.62
CA LYS A 361 -0.72 29.83 30.79
C LYS A 361 0.08 29.81 29.50
N ILE A 362 1.32 29.32 29.55
CA ILE A 362 2.19 29.19 28.38
C ILE A 362 1.53 28.17 27.44
N PRO A 363 1.18 28.56 26.20
CA PRO A 363 0.62 27.63 25.22
C PRO A 363 1.60 26.49 24.96
N ALA A 364 1.06 25.28 24.74
CA ALA A 364 1.86 24.15 24.31
C ALA A 364 2.56 24.45 22.97
N GLU A 365 3.71 23.82 22.76
CA GLU A 365 4.44 23.98 21.50
C GLU A 365 3.60 23.46 20.32
N PRO A 366 3.62 24.17 19.18
CA PRO A 366 2.83 23.79 18.02
C PRO A 366 3.30 22.42 17.50
N SER A 367 2.34 21.57 17.15
CA SER A 367 2.62 20.32 16.45
C SER A 367 3.27 20.63 15.10
N ARG A 368 4.29 19.87 14.73
CA ARG A 368 4.96 19.97 13.44
C ARG A 368 4.63 18.81 12.50
N LEU A 369 3.79 17.87 12.95
CA LEU A 369 3.49 16.63 12.23
C LEU A 369 2.90 16.91 10.84
N GLU A 370 1.88 17.77 10.76
CA GLU A 370 1.21 18.06 9.49
C GLU A 370 2.15 18.71 8.48
N ALA A 371 2.93 19.70 8.91
CA ALA A 371 3.97 20.30 8.09
C ALA A 371 4.98 19.26 7.57
N THR A 372 5.40 18.29 8.41
CA THR A 372 6.33 17.23 7.97
C THR A 372 5.68 16.24 7.00
N LEU A 373 4.38 15.94 7.14
CA LEU A 373 3.65 15.07 6.22
C LEU A 373 3.44 15.73 4.87
N LEU A 374 3.03 17.01 4.84
CA LEU A 374 2.86 17.79 3.62
C LEU A 374 4.17 17.89 2.84
N LEU A 375 5.30 18.06 3.53
CA LEU A 375 6.62 18.04 2.87
C LEU A 375 6.91 16.69 2.19
N GLY A 376 6.53 15.58 2.84
CA GLY A 376 6.64 14.24 2.25
C GLY A 376 5.71 14.05 1.05
N GLN A 377 4.50 14.63 1.09
CA GLN A 377 3.60 14.63 -0.05
C GLN A 377 4.18 15.39 -1.24
N ILE A 378 4.77 16.57 -1.02
CA ILE A 378 5.44 17.37 -2.06
C ILE A 378 6.57 16.57 -2.71
N ASP A 379 7.42 15.90 -1.93
CA ASP A 379 8.49 15.05 -2.49
C ASP A 379 7.92 13.90 -3.31
N SER A 380 6.87 13.22 -2.80
CA SER A 380 6.25 12.10 -3.52
C SER A 380 5.58 12.53 -4.83
N SER A 381 4.92 13.68 -4.85
CA SER A 381 4.24 14.21 -6.04
C SER A 381 5.26 14.74 -7.07
N ALA A 382 6.35 15.37 -6.61
CA ALA A 382 7.47 15.78 -7.46
C ALA A 382 8.16 14.57 -8.11
N ARG A 383 8.45 13.50 -7.36
CA ARG A 383 9.01 12.26 -7.91
C ARG A 383 8.09 11.63 -8.94
N ARG A 384 6.80 11.55 -8.63
CA ARG A 384 5.79 11.02 -9.55
C ARG A 384 5.69 11.82 -10.84
N LEU A 385 5.75 13.16 -10.76
CA LEU A 385 5.77 14.03 -11.93
C LEU A 385 7.01 13.73 -12.80
N ALA A 386 8.17 13.57 -12.18
CA ALA A 386 9.41 13.22 -12.88
C ALA A 386 9.32 11.83 -13.56
N GLU A 387 8.76 10.82 -12.87
CA GLU A 387 8.52 9.49 -13.43
C GLU A 387 7.56 9.54 -14.63
N THR A 388 6.47 10.29 -14.52
CA THR A 388 5.46 10.42 -15.58
C THR A 388 6.03 11.14 -16.80
N ALA A 389 6.82 12.21 -16.58
CA ALA A 389 7.51 12.91 -17.65
C ALA A 389 8.56 12.02 -18.34
N ALA A 390 9.33 11.23 -17.57
CA ALA A 390 10.30 10.30 -18.12
C ALA A 390 9.64 9.21 -18.99
N LEU A 391 8.53 8.63 -18.53
CA LEU A 391 7.75 7.66 -19.30
C LEU A 391 7.22 8.26 -20.61
N GLY A 392 6.71 9.49 -20.57
CA GLY A 392 6.25 10.21 -21.76
C GLY A 392 7.35 10.42 -22.80
N VAL A 393 8.56 10.78 -22.36
CA VAL A 393 9.72 10.93 -23.25
C VAL A 393 10.10 9.60 -23.90
N VAL A 394 10.08 8.50 -23.14
CA VAL A 394 10.38 7.16 -23.68
C VAL A 394 9.34 6.74 -24.72
N GLN A 395 8.05 6.92 -24.42
CA GLN A 395 6.96 6.59 -25.35
C GLN A 395 7.02 7.43 -26.64
N LEU A 396 7.32 8.72 -26.54
CA LEU A 396 7.48 9.59 -27.71
C LEU A 396 8.68 9.17 -28.57
N ASN A 397 9.81 8.84 -27.95
CA ASN A 397 10.98 8.35 -28.67
C ASN A 397 10.73 6.97 -29.32
N ALA A 398 10.00 6.08 -28.64
CA ALA A 398 9.60 4.79 -29.19
C ALA A 398 8.70 4.99 -30.43
N ALA A 399 7.72 5.89 -30.35
CA ALA A 399 6.85 6.23 -31.48
C ALA A 399 7.64 6.83 -32.66
N LYS A 400 8.63 7.70 -32.38
CA LYS A 400 9.50 8.30 -33.41
C LYS A 400 10.39 7.29 -34.13
N THR A 401 10.88 6.28 -33.40
CA THR A 401 11.81 5.27 -33.93
C THR A 401 11.11 4.07 -34.56
N GLY A 402 9.78 3.95 -34.42
CA GLY A 402 9.01 2.80 -34.88
C GLY A 402 9.30 1.53 -34.09
N ALA A 403 9.87 1.64 -32.89
CA ALA A 403 10.22 0.52 -32.01
C ALA A 403 9.04 0.01 -31.15
N VAL A 404 7.80 0.23 -31.62
CA VAL A 404 6.56 -0.12 -30.91
C VAL A 404 5.93 -1.36 -31.53
#